data_AF-A0A4R7G4E2-F1
#
_entry.id   AF-A0A4R7G4E2-F1
#
_cell.length_a   1.000
_cell.length_b   1.000
_cell.length_c   1.000
_cell.angle_alpha   90.00
_cell.angle_beta   90.00
_cell.angle_gamma   90.00
#
_symmetry.space_group_name_H-M   'P 1'
#
loop_
_entity.id
_entity.type
_entity.pdbx_description
1 polymer ?
#
loop_
_entity_poly.entity_id
_entity_poly.type
_entity_poly.pdbx_seq_one_letter_code
_entity_poly.pdbx_strand_id
1 'polypeptide(L)'
;MPEISYFILISLNLTLFILLLLRNKVGLFISQWVIFLVWFFVFPSYLQYVNNVFPWNNYPLHKEISFVNYITCLFSIFLFLGYSIAYKKNSLSDYNENSQSDLRIDVKTNIIAFLLMIPSMLFISIVGISSFFMGRSVISDLVYSDGFLPMLYALSKFCAFGILVVYLCFWVNRIKNVDKSFGKFTYCIFFLCIVINLIINSPLSSPRFHFLSMAIAVAVIFNKMKSRLSLAILFVASPIFLFILFPLVKHLGESSNNYNTYDLSDYVVKGLDFDSFQQLVNIVRFVSDTGYSWGINFIAGISFFIPRSLWESKPTNLGMLAAEHQGYFYTNLSAPLVGELYYAGDMIFVILGALILGIITGRADSFLRKAKVSYYYFIGLWLSSFSFIIFRGSFGAIAPPIMLGLCSSLLLLFINKLSRKS
;
A
#
# COMPACT_ATOMS: atom_id res chain seq x y z
N MET A 1 -9.84 -15.26 -27.42
CA MET A 1 -8.51 -14.74 -27.80
C MET A 1 -8.01 -13.88 -26.66
N PRO A 2 -6.99 -14.34 -25.90
CA PRO A 2 -6.46 -13.61 -24.75
C PRO A 2 -6.01 -12.18 -25.08
N GLU A 3 -5.46 -11.95 -26.28
CA GLU A 3 -5.00 -10.66 -26.78
C GLU A 3 -6.12 -9.62 -26.76
N ILE A 4 -7.32 -10.01 -27.22
CA ILE A 4 -8.50 -9.15 -27.19
C ILE A 4 -8.89 -8.80 -25.75
N SER A 5 -8.79 -9.76 -24.82
CA SER A 5 -9.13 -9.51 -23.42
C SER A 5 -8.15 -8.54 -22.74
N TYR A 6 -6.85 -8.61 -23.06
CA TYR A 6 -5.87 -7.61 -22.63
C TYR A 6 -6.19 -6.23 -23.21
N PHE A 7 -6.46 -6.15 -24.51
CA PHE A 7 -6.77 -4.89 -25.17
C PHE A 7 -8.01 -4.21 -24.57
N ILE A 8 -9.09 -4.97 -24.34
CA ILE A 8 -10.31 -4.45 -23.69
C ILE A 8 -10.00 -3.93 -22.28
N LEU A 9 -9.25 -4.70 -21.48
CA LEU A 9 -8.93 -4.32 -20.10
C LEU A 9 -8.14 -2.99 -20.03
N ILE A 10 -7.11 -2.84 -20.87
CA ILE A 10 -6.28 -1.62 -20.91
C ILE A 10 -7.10 -0.45 -21.44
N SER A 11 -7.75 -0.61 -22.61
CA SER A 11 -8.47 0.47 -23.28
C SER A 11 -9.59 1.04 -22.40
N LEU A 12 -10.33 0.17 -21.70
CA LEU A 12 -11.37 0.57 -20.76
C LEU A 12 -10.79 1.40 -19.60
N ASN A 13 -9.75 0.89 -18.92
CA ASN A 13 -9.16 1.57 -17.78
C ASN A 13 -8.50 2.91 -18.16
N LEU A 14 -7.78 2.96 -19.28
CA LEU A 14 -7.19 4.21 -19.78
C LEU A 14 -8.26 5.22 -20.16
N THR A 15 -9.33 4.80 -20.84
CA THR A 15 -10.43 5.69 -21.21
C THR A 15 -11.10 6.28 -19.96
N LEU A 16 -11.44 5.44 -18.97
CA LEU A 16 -12.03 5.91 -17.71
C LEU A 16 -11.09 6.84 -16.94
N PHE A 17 -9.79 6.53 -16.91
CA PHE A 17 -8.77 7.37 -16.27
C PHE A 17 -8.67 8.74 -16.96
N ILE A 18 -8.57 8.77 -18.28
CA ILE A 18 -8.51 10.00 -19.08
C ILE A 18 -9.79 10.82 -18.87
N LEU A 19 -10.97 10.20 -18.88
CA LEU A 19 -12.24 10.89 -18.62
C LEU A 19 -12.26 11.57 -17.23
N LEU A 20 -11.78 10.89 -16.18
CA LEU A 20 -11.67 11.49 -14.84
C LEU A 20 -10.60 12.59 -14.78
N LEU A 21 -9.49 12.43 -15.49
CA LEU A 21 -8.41 13.39 -15.55
C LEU A 21 -8.85 14.68 -16.27
N LEU A 22 -9.54 14.56 -17.41
CA LEU A 22 -10.14 15.67 -18.15
C LEU A 22 -11.21 16.40 -17.33
N ARG A 23 -12.04 15.68 -16.57
CA ARG A 23 -13.05 16.26 -15.65
C ARG A 23 -12.43 16.85 -14.37
N ASN A 24 -11.13 16.68 -14.16
CA ASN A 24 -10.42 17.01 -12.92
C ASN A 24 -11.09 16.40 -11.68
N LYS A 25 -11.60 15.18 -11.83
CA LYS A 25 -12.19 14.36 -10.77
C LYS A 25 -11.27 13.20 -10.35
N VAL A 26 -10.02 13.21 -10.79
CA VAL A 26 -9.04 12.16 -10.48
C VAL A 26 -8.29 12.45 -9.18
N GLY A 27 -8.09 11.41 -8.37
CA GLY A 27 -7.28 11.45 -7.16
C GLY A 27 -6.19 10.39 -7.17
N LEU A 28 -5.45 10.32 -6.07
CA LEU A 28 -4.23 9.53 -6.01
C LEU A 28 -4.53 8.03 -6.03
N PHE A 29 -5.60 7.59 -5.35
CA PHE A 29 -5.96 6.17 -5.24
C PHE A 29 -6.26 5.55 -6.62
N ILE A 30 -7.14 6.17 -7.40
CA ILE A 30 -7.45 5.69 -8.77
C ILE A 30 -6.22 5.78 -9.68
N SER A 31 -5.41 6.83 -9.53
CA SER A 31 -4.19 6.94 -10.35
C SER A 31 -3.26 5.75 -10.09
N GLN A 32 -3.12 5.33 -8.82
CA GLN A 32 -2.35 4.14 -8.49
C GLN A 32 -2.99 2.83 -8.95
N TRP A 33 -4.33 2.73 -8.96
CA TRP A 33 -5.02 1.56 -9.55
C TRP A 33 -4.63 1.40 -11.01
N VAL A 34 -4.70 2.49 -11.78
CA VAL A 34 -4.41 2.47 -13.21
C VAL A 34 -2.92 2.20 -13.46
N ILE A 35 -2.02 2.73 -12.63
CA ILE A 35 -0.59 2.42 -12.67
C ILE A 35 -0.35 0.93 -12.41
N PHE A 36 -0.94 0.39 -11.33
CA PHE A 36 -0.84 -1.03 -11.01
C PHE A 36 -1.38 -1.89 -12.16
N LEU A 37 -2.59 -1.60 -12.63
CA LEU A 37 -3.23 -2.38 -13.68
C LEU A 37 -2.46 -2.34 -15.00
N VAL A 38 -2.06 -1.15 -15.47
CA VAL A 38 -1.39 -1.02 -16.78
C VAL A 38 0.06 -1.49 -16.69
N TRP A 39 0.84 -0.93 -15.77
CA TRP A 39 2.30 -1.10 -15.77
C TRP A 39 2.79 -2.28 -14.95
N PHE A 40 2.04 -2.72 -13.93
CA PHE A 40 2.48 -3.79 -13.05
C PHE A 40 1.77 -5.12 -13.32
N PHE A 41 0.52 -5.07 -13.80
CA PHE A 41 -0.31 -6.25 -14.00
C PHE A 41 -0.41 -6.65 -15.48
N VAL A 42 -0.95 -5.80 -16.34
CA VAL A 42 -1.23 -6.15 -17.74
C VAL A 42 0.03 -6.13 -18.61
N PHE A 43 0.84 -5.08 -18.55
CA PHE A 43 2.01 -4.98 -19.43
C PHE A 43 3.01 -6.13 -19.22
N PRO A 44 3.42 -6.48 -17.99
CA PRO A 44 4.30 -7.63 -17.78
C PRO A 44 3.63 -8.96 -18.17
N SER A 45 2.36 -9.17 -17.85
CA SER A 45 1.67 -10.43 -18.16
C SER A 45 1.45 -10.64 -19.66
N TYR A 46 1.23 -9.58 -20.42
CA TYR A 46 1.18 -9.65 -21.89
C TYR A 46 2.53 -10.05 -22.47
N LEU A 47 3.63 -9.48 -21.97
CA LEU A 47 4.98 -9.88 -22.39
C LEU A 47 5.30 -11.33 -22.00
N GLN A 48 4.91 -11.76 -20.79
CA GLN A 48 5.03 -13.14 -20.34
C GLN A 48 4.26 -14.12 -21.25
N TYR A 49 3.03 -13.75 -21.62
CA TYR A 49 2.20 -14.52 -22.54
C TYR A 49 2.81 -14.62 -23.94
N VAL A 50 3.23 -13.50 -24.54
CA VAL A 50 3.81 -13.48 -25.90
C VAL A 50 5.13 -14.26 -25.97
N ASN A 51 5.97 -14.16 -24.93
CA ASN A 51 7.23 -14.90 -24.86
C ASN A 51 7.06 -16.34 -24.37
N ASN A 52 5.85 -16.74 -23.97
CA ASN A 52 5.55 -18.04 -23.35
C ASN A 52 6.48 -18.36 -22.16
N VAL A 53 6.71 -17.36 -21.31
CA VAL A 53 7.54 -17.48 -20.10
C VAL A 53 6.81 -16.79 -18.95
N PHE A 54 6.56 -17.54 -17.87
CA PHE A 54 5.97 -17.01 -16.64
C PHE A 54 6.94 -17.14 -15.46
N PRO A 55 6.84 -16.27 -14.43
CA PRO A 55 7.75 -16.29 -13.27
C PRO A 55 7.70 -17.60 -12.46
N TRP A 56 6.55 -18.27 -12.43
CA TRP A 56 6.35 -19.50 -11.68
C TRP A 56 5.91 -20.67 -12.57
N ASN A 57 6.09 -21.89 -12.07
CA ASN A 57 5.62 -23.12 -12.71
C ASN A 57 4.08 -23.14 -12.86
N ASN A 58 3.55 -24.06 -13.68
CA ASN A 58 2.12 -24.21 -13.99
C ASN A 58 1.55 -23.01 -14.76
N TYR A 59 1.96 -22.87 -16.02
CA TYR A 59 1.62 -21.70 -16.84
C TYR A 59 0.10 -21.53 -17.03
N PRO A 60 -0.41 -20.29 -17.06
CA PRO A 60 -1.81 -20.01 -17.32
C PRO A 60 -2.29 -20.51 -18.68
N LEU A 61 -3.47 -21.15 -18.70
CA LEU A 61 -4.17 -21.52 -19.93
C LEU A 61 -4.84 -20.29 -20.56
N HIS A 62 -5.04 -20.28 -21.88
CA HIS A 62 -5.70 -19.16 -22.58
C HIS A 62 -7.08 -18.80 -22.02
N LYS A 63 -7.85 -19.79 -21.55
CA LYS A 63 -9.16 -19.58 -20.91
C LYS A 63 -9.04 -18.87 -19.57
N GLU A 64 -8.03 -19.24 -18.76
CA GLU A 64 -7.77 -18.63 -17.45
C GLU A 64 -7.28 -17.20 -17.59
N ILE A 65 -6.41 -16.93 -18.58
CA ILE A 65 -5.96 -15.57 -18.90
C ILE A 65 -7.17 -14.68 -19.24
N SER A 66 -8.06 -15.19 -20.10
CA SER A 66 -9.26 -14.46 -20.52
C SER A 66 -10.21 -14.22 -19.33
N PHE A 67 -10.36 -15.21 -18.45
CA PHE A 67 -11.18 -15.10 -17.24
C PHE A 67 -10.60 -14.08 -16.24
N VAL A 68 -9.30 -14.13 -15.96
CA VAL A 68 -8.62 -13.18 -15.06
C VAL A 68 -8.73 -11.74 -15.58
N ASN A 69 -8.58 -11.55 -16.89
CA ASN A 69 -8.81 -10.23 -17.51
C ASN A 69 -10.27 -9.78 -17.35
N TYR A 70 -11.24 -10.69 -17.52
CA TYR A 70 -12.65 -10.39 -17.34
C TYR A 70 -13.01 -9.98 -15.90
N ILE A 71 -12.60 -10.75 -14.89
CA ILE A 71 -12.89 -10.41 -13.48
C ILE A 71 -12.22 -9.10 -13.06
N THR A 72 -11.01 -8.82 -13.58
CA THR A 72 -10.28 -7.57 -13.32
C THR A 72 -10.94 -6.38 -14.03
N CYS A 73 -11.49 -6.60 -15.22
CA CYS A 73 -12.28 -5.60 -15.94
C CYS A 73 -13.55 -5.24 -15.16
N LEU A 74 -14.27 -6.26 -14.68
CA LEU A 74 -15.47 -6.09 -13.86
C LEU A 74 -15.16 -5.30 -12.58
N PHE A 75 -14.11 -5.70 -11.85
CA PHE A 75 -13.62 -4.95 -10.69
C PHE A 75 -13.34 -3.48 -11.04
N SER A 76 -12.65 -3.22 -12.15
CA SER A 76 -12.32 -1.86 -12.58
C SER A 76 -13.58 -1.02 -12.81
N ILE A 77 -14.57 -1.54 -13.55
CA ILE A 77 -15.82 -0.82 -13.85
C ILE A 77 -16.52 -0.38 -12.56
N PHE A 78 -16.70 -1.30 -11.61
CA PHE A 78 -17.39 -0.99 -10.35
C PHE A 78 -16.57 -0.11 -9.42
N LEU A 79 -15.23 -0.24 -9.43
CA LEU A 79 -14.33 0.67 -8.72
C LEU A 79 -14.49 2.11 -9.22
N PHE A 80 -14.41 2.31 -10.54
CA PHE A 80 -14.58 3.63 -11.17
C PHE A 80 -15.99 4.20 -10.94
N LEU A 81 -17.02 3.36 -10.97
CA LEU A 81 -18.41 3.75 -10.71
C LEU A 81 -18.57 4.23 -9.26
N GLY A 82 -18.16 3.41 -8.29
CA GLY A 82 -18.22 3.78 -6.87
C GLY A 82 -17.44 5.05 -6.55
N TYR A 83 -16.26 5.19 -7.15
CA TYR A 83 -15.45 6.38 -7.02
C TYR A 83 -16.13 7.61 -7.59
N SER A 84 -16.69 7.52 -8.80
CA SER A 84 -17.36 8.64 -9.46
C SER A 84 -18.58 9.13 -8.68
N ILE A 85 -19.31 8.22 -8.03
CA ILE A 85 -20.45 8.53 -7.15
C ILE A 85 -19.99 9.32 -5.92
N ALA A 86 -18.91 8.87 -5.28
CA ALA A 86 -18.52 9.37 -3.98
C ALA A 86 -17.56 10.57 -4.03
N TYR A 87 -16.84 10.73 -5.13
CA TYR A 87 -15.86 11.79 -5.32
C TYR A 87 -16.50 13.16 -5.44
N LYS A 88 -16.21 14.05 -4.49
CA LYS A 88 -16.73 15.42 -4.45
C LYS A 88 -15.62 16.42 -4.72
N LYS A 89 -15.66 17.04 -5.90
CA LYS A 89 -14.68 18.05 -6.34
C LYS A 89 -14.65 19.28 -5.41
N ASN A 90 -15.82 19.80 -5.00
CA ASN A 90 -15.98 21.08 -4.28
C ASN A 90 -17.18 21.07 -3.29
N SER A 91 -17.32 20.08 -2.40
CA SER A 91 -18.26 20.23 -1.27
C SER A 91 -17.59 21.04 -0.18
N LEU A 92 -17.66 22.37 -0.35
CA LEU A 92 -17.26 23.40 0.61
C LEU A 92 -18.34 23.68 1.67
N SER A 93 -19.61 23.31 1.44
CA SER A 93 -20.73 23.82 2.25
C SER A 93 -21.08 23.06 3.54
N ASP A 94 -20.69 21.79 3.72
CA ASP A 94 -21.32 20.97 4.77
C ASP A 94 -20.37 20.46 5.87
N TYR A 95 -19.12 20.93 5.91
CA TYR A 95 -18.25 20.66 7.06
C TYR A 95 -18.01 21.95 7.83
N ASN A 96 -18.79 22.10 8.90
CA ASN A 96 -18.69 23.14 9.91
C ASN A 96 -17.23 23.59 10.12
N GLU A 97 -17.05 24.91 10.05
CA GLU A 97 -15.80 25.66 10.16
C GLU A 97 -15.05 25.45 11.50
N ASN A 98 -15.59 24.67 12.44
CA ASN A 98 -15.02 24.39 13.76
C ASN A 98 -13.78 23.47 13.78
N SER A 99 -13.09 23.27 12.65
CA SER A 99 -11.91 22.40 12.58
C SER A 99 -10.67 23.02 11.94
N GLN A 100 -10.56 24.35 11.92
CA GLN A 100 -9.24 24.95 12.10
C GLN A 100 -8.79 24.69 13.55
N SER A 101 -8.51 23.43 13.89
CA SER A 101 -7.86 23.12 15.15
C SER A 101 -6.51 23.82 15.10
N ASP A 102 -6.26 24.74 16.02
CA ASP A 102 -4.96 25.40 16.15
C ASP A 102 -3.85 24.37 16.20
N LEU A 103 -3.15 24.07 15.11
CA LEU A 103 -2.22 22.94 15.03
C LEU A 103 -0.94 23.17 15.85
N ARG A 104 -1.03 23.18 17.18
CA ARG A 104 0.09 23.12 18.13
C ARG A 104 0.25 21.68 18.67
N ILE A 105 1.47 21.29 19.01
CA ILE A 105 1.79 19.98 19.58
C ILE A 105 2.12 20.20 21.06
N ASP A 106 1.30 19.62 21.93
CA ASP A 106 1.46 19.75 23.38
C ASP A 106 2.49 18.76 23.94
N VAL A 107 2.94 19.01 25.17
CA VAL A 107 3.87 18.13 25.90
C VAL A 107 3.30 16.71 26.04
N LYS A 108 2.00 16.57 26.33
CA LYS A 108 1.31 15.26 26.41
C LYS A 108 1.41 14.48 25.09
N THR A 109 1.23 15.17 23.95
CA THR A 109 1.38 14.55 22.62
C THR A 109 2.80 14.09 22.37
N ASN A 110 3.81 14.89 22.77
CA ASN A 110 5.22 14.49 22.65
C ASN A 110 5.56 13.28 23.54
N ILE A 111 5.04 13.21 24.76
CA ILE A 111 5.25 12.05 25.65
C ILE A 111 4.68 10.79 25.02
N ILE A 112 3.46 10.87 24.49
CA ILE A 112 2.83 9.70 23.86
C ILE A 112 3.52 9.32 22.55
N ALA A 113 4.00 10.30 21.77
CA ALA A 113 4.83 10.01 20.61
C ALA A 113 6.11 9.25 21.00
N PHE A 114 6.77 9.64 22.10
CA PHE A 114 7.92 8.93 22.63
C PHE A 114 7.57 7.48 23.05
N LEU A 115 6.47 7.29 23.79
CA LEU A 115 5.99 5.96 24.19
C LEU A 115 5.71 5.05 22.98
N LEU A 116 5.07 5.58 21.94
CA LEU A 116 4.79 4.83 20.71
C LEU A 116 6.05 4.49 19.90
N MET A 117 7.19 5.15 20.16
CA MET A 117 8.49 4.80 19.57
C MET A 117 9.24 3.71 20.33
N ILE A 118 8.84 3.34 21.55
CA ILE A 118 9.53 2.30 22.34
C ILE A 118 9.66 0.98 21.57
N PRO A 119 8.64 0.45 20.87
CA PRO A 119 8.80 -0.75 20.05
C PRO A 119 9.88 -0.63 18.99
N SER A 120 10.06 0.57 18.43
CA SER A 120 11.11 0.86 17.45
C SER A 120 12.49 0.86 18.08
N MET A 121 12.64 1.46 19.26
CA MET A 121 13.90 1.47 20.01
C MET A 121 14.28 0.05 20.46
N LEU A 122 13.33 -0.73 20.96
CA LEU A 122 13.52 -2.13 21.33
C LEU A 122 13.93 -2.98 20.12
N PHE A 123 13.26 -2.82 18.99
CA PHE A 123 13.60 -3.55 17.77
C PHE A 123 15.02 -3.22 17.30
N ILE A 124 15.42 -1.94 17.30
CA ILE A 124 16.79 -1.52 16.99
C ILE A 124 17.79 -2.12 17.98
N SER A 125 17.48 -2.17 19.29
CA SER A 125 18.39 -2.73 20.29
C SER A 125 18.61 -4.25 20.14
N ILE A 126 17.58 -4.98 19.70
CA ILE A 126 17.68 -6.44 19.50
C ILE A 126 18.45 -6.75 18.21
N VAL A 127 18.11 -6.07 17.13
CA VAL A 127 18.64 -6.37 15.78
C VAL A 127 20.00 -5.71 15.54
N GLY A 128 20.30 -4.62 16.24
CA GLY A 128 21.50 -3.81 16.03
C GLY A 128 21.35 -2.84 14.84
N ILE A 129 21.97 -1.67 14.96
CA ILE A 129 21.90 -0.61 13.93
C ILE A 129 22.56 -1.06 12.62
N SER A 130 23.69 -1.78 12.71
CA SER A 130 24.45 -2.25 11.54
C SER A 130 23.62 -3.14 10.60
N SER A 131 22.74 -3.96 11.17
CA SER A 131 21.89 -4.89 10.43
C SER A 131 20.94 -4.17 9.46
N PHE A 132 20.54 -2.92 9.74
CA PHE A 132 19.73 -2.11 8.82
C PHE A 132 20.47 -1.63 7.58
N PHE A 133 21.81 -1.72 7.58
CA PHE A 133 22.68 -1.35 6.46
C PHE A 133 23.29 -2.55 5.73
N MET A 134 23.18 -3.76 6.30
CA MET A 134 23.71 -5.02 5.72
C MET A 134 22.79 -5.69 4.69
N GLY A 135 21.62 -5.10 4.41
CA GLY A 135 20.66 -5.59 3.42
C GLY A 135 19.44 -6.30 4.03
N ARG A 136 18.40 -6.50 3.22
CA ARG A 136 17.10 -7.03 3.66
C ARG A 136 17.15 -8.49 4.12
N SER A 137 17.96 -9.34 3.49
CA SER A 137 18.02 -10.79 3.76
C SER A 137 18.38 -11.08 5.22
N VAL A 138 19.40 -10.39 5.74
CA VAL A 138 19.85 -10.52 7.14
C VAL A 138 18.72 -10.23 8.12
N ILE A 139 17.93 -9.18 7.86
CA ILE A 139 16.81 -8.80 8.72
C ILE A 139 15.66 -9.79 8.58
N SER A 140 15.35 -10.28 7.38
CA SER A 140 14.32 -11.30 7.23
C SER A 140 14.67 -12.56 8.00
N ASP A 141 15.92 -13.01 7.92
CA ASP A 141 16.34 -14.25 8.58
C ASP A 141 16.24 -14.14 10.11
N LEU A 142 16.66 -12.99 10.67
CA LEU A 142 16.50 -12.68 12.09
C LEU A 142 15.03 -12.51 12.51
N VAL A 143 14.20 -11.91 11.65
CA VAL A 143 12.80 -11.70 11.98
C VAL A 143 12.01 -13.01 11.95
N TYR A 144 12.31 -13.92 11.02
CA TYR A 144 11.60 -15.18 10.88
C TYR A 144 12.14 -16.31 11.77
N SER A 145 13.24 -16.09 12.51
CA SER A 145 13.77 -17.06 13.48
C SER A 145 12.98 -17.14 14.79
N ASP A 146 12.09 -16.18 15.06
CA ASP A 146 11.30 -16.08 16.28
C ASP A 146 9.82 -15.76 15.95
N GLY A 147 8.88 -16.22 16.77
CA GLY A 147 7.46 -15.91 16.64
C GLY A 147 7.10 -14.47 17.04
N PHE A 148 7.90 -13.83 17.91
CA PHE A 148 7.63 -12.48 18.40
C PHE A 148 8.18 -11.36 17.49
N LEU A 149 9.37 -11.57 16.90
CA LEU A 149 10.06 -10.55 16.10
C LEU A 149 9.29 -10.02 14.88
N PRO A 150 8.48 -10.81 14.15
CA PRO A 150 7.68 -10.29 13.03
C PRO A 150 6.63 -9.27 13.48
N MET A 151 6.03 -9.48 14.65
CA MET A 151 5.08 -8.55 15.23
C MET A 151 5.77 -7.25 15.65
N LEU A 152 6.93 -7.35 16.31
CA LEU A 152 7.71 -6.19 16.73
C LEU A 152 8.25 -5.41 15.51
N TYR A 153 8.66 -6.11 14.46
CA TYR A 153 9.07 -5.52 13.18
C TYR A 153 7.93 -4.70 12.54
N ALA A 154 6.73 -5.28 12.41
CA ALA A 154 5.58 -4.55 11.84
C ALA A 154 5.19 -3.34 12.69
N LEU A 155 5.14 -3.51 14.02
CA LEU A 155 4.79 -2.46 14.96
C LEU A 155 5.79 -1.31 14.93
N SER A 156 7.10 -1.61 14.92
CA SER A 156 8.15 -0.58 14.87
C SER A 156 8.09 0.26 13.59
N LYS A 157 8.12 -0.39 12.42
CA LYS A 157 8.14 0.31 11.11
C LYS A 157 6.97 1.27 10.93
N PHE A 158 5.76 0.76 11.16
CA PHE A 158 4.53 1.48 10.81
C PHE A 158 4.11 2.49 11.88
N CYS A 159 4.31 2.20 13.18
CA CYS A 159 4.06 3.20 14.22
C CYS A 159 5.04 4.36 14.12
N ALA A 160 6.35 4.09 13.93
CA ALA A 160 7.33 5.16 13.74
C ALA A 160 6.95 6.07 12.57
N PHE A 161 6.47 5.48 11.47
CA PHE A 161 6.04 6.26 10.31
C PHE A 161 4.74 7.03 10.54
N GLY A 162 3.76 6.45 11.23
CA GLY A 162 2.51 7.15 11.59
C GLY A 162 2.77 8.37 12.45
N ILE A 163 3.70 8.27 13.39
CA ILE A 163 4.15 9.42 14.18
C ILE A 163 4.80 10.46 13.27
N LEU A 164 5.74 10.06 12.41
CA LEU A 164 6.43 10.98 11.48
C LEU A 164 5.43 11.73 10.58
N VAL A 165 4.43 11.03 10.06
CA VAL A 165 3.36 11.57 9.21
C VAL A 165 2.58 12.66 9.94
N VAL A 166 2.24 12.46 11.22
CA VAL A 166 1.60 13.50 12.05
C VAL A 166 2.54 14.69 12.18
N TYR A 167 3.78 14.52 12.65
CA TYR A 167 4.69 15.66 12.83
C TYR A 167 4.97 16.43 11.53
N LEU A 168 5.14 15.73 10.39
CA LEU A 168 5.31 16.37 9.08
C LEU A 168 4.09 17.20 8.67
N CYS A 169 2.88 16.69 8.91
CA CYS A 169 1.65 17.45 8.65
C CYS A 169 1.60 18.73 9.49
N PHE A 170 2.01 18.67 10.77
CA PHE A 170 2.06 19.84 11.64
C PHE A 170 3.16 20.82 11.20
N TRP A 171 4.35 20.33 10.84
CA TRP A 171 5.44 21.15 10.35
C TRP A 171 5.05 21.93 9.09
N VAL A 172 4.52 21.24 8.07
CA VAL A 172 4.18 21.88 6.78
C VAL A 172 3.06 22.92 6.95
N ASN A 173 2.08 22.67 7.82
CA ASN A 173 1.00 23.63 8.08
C ASN A 173 1.41 24.76 9.03
N ARG A 174 2.46 24.57 9.83
CA ARG A 174 3.11 25.65 10.58
C ARG A 174 3.83 26.61 9.64
N ILE A 175 4.59 26.15 8.64
CA ILE A 175 5.29 27.07 7.73
C ILE A 175 4.31 28.06 7.08
N LYS A 176 3.06 27.66 6.89
CA LYS A 176 1.99 28.49 6.35
C LYS A 176 1.36 29.46 7.36
N ASN A 177 1.58 29.28 8.66
CA ASN A 177 1.00 30.08 9.74
C ASN A 177 2.09 30.48 10.74
N VAL A 178 2.55 31.74 10.65
CA VAL A 178 3.75 32.27 11.34
C VAL A 178 3.68 32.14 12.88
N ASP A 179 2.50 32.08 13.48
CA ASP A 179 2.29 32.12 14.94
C ASP A 179 2.31 30.77 15.68
N LYS A 180 2.78 29.69 15.04
CA LYS A 180 2.73 28.33 15.61
C LYS A 180 4.12 27.70 15.78
N SER A 181 4.98 28.27 16.63
CA SER A 181 6.32 27.71 16.86
C SER A 181 6.32 26.39 17.61
N PHE A 182 7.10 25.40 17.14
CA PHE A 182 7.42 24.21 17.94
C PHE A 182 8.34 24.59 19.10
N GLY A 183 8.04 24.09 20.30
CA GLY A 183 8.96 24.18 21.43
C GLY A 183 10.20 23.31 21.22
N LYS A 184 11.28 23.59 21.95
CA LYS A 184 12.54 22.83 21.89
C LYS A 184 12.32 21.32 22.06
N PHE A 185 11.46 20.93 23.00
CA PHE A 185 11.12 19.52 23.24
C PHE A 185 10.46 18.84 22.03
N THR A 186 9.52 19.53 21.37
CA THR A 186 8.87 19.03 20.14
C THR A 186 9.88 18.83 19.01
N TYR A 187 10.88 19.72 18.89
CA TYR A 187 11.97 19.53 17.91
C TYR A 187 12.84 18.32 18.24
N CYS A 188 13.18 18.10 19.51
CA CYS A 188 13.96 16.92 19.91
C CYS A 188 13.22 15.62 19.55
N ILE A 189 11.92 15.52 19.88
CA ILE A 189 11.12 14.34 19.54
C ILE A 189 10.95 14.18 18.03
N PHE A 190 10.75 15.28 17.30
CA PHE A 190 10.63 15.21 15.85
C PHE A 190 11.94 14.77 15.18
N PHE A 191 13.09 15.28 15.63
CA PHE A 191 14.40 14.87 15.15
C PHE A 191 14.65 13.38 15.45
N LEU A 192 14.35 12.94 16.68
CA LEU A 192 14.42 11.53 17.06
C LEU A 192 13.53 10.66 16.16
N CYS A 193 12.31 11.10 15.87
CA CYS A 193 11.38 10.43 14.95
C CYS A 193 11.98 10.26 13.55
N ILE A 194 12.60 11.31 13.01
CA ILE A 194 13.29 11.27 11.71
C ILE A 194 14.42 10.24 11.75
N VAL A 195 15.29 10.30 12.76
CA VAL A 195 16.43 9.38 12.90
C VAL A 195 15.96 7.93 12.96
N ILE A 196 14.96 7.61 13.79
CA ILE A 196 14.40 6.26 13.91
C ILE A 196 13.82 5.78 12.57
N ASN A 197 13.07 6.64 11.86
CA ASN A 197 12.52 6.28 10.56
C ASN A 197 13.61 6.07 9.51
N LEU A 198 14.69 6.85 9.50
CA LEU A 198 15.80 6.65 8.57
C LEU A 198 16.52 5.31 8.80
N ILE A 199 16.63 4.88 10.05
CA ILE A 199 17.25 3.59 10.40
C ILE A 199 16.30 2.44 10.03
N ILE A 200 15.10 2.42 10.60
CA ILE A 200 14.19 1.29 10.49
C ILE A 200 13.57 1.20 9.09
N ASN A 201 13.17 2.33 8.52
CA ASN A 201 12.51 2.41 7.22
C ASN A 201 13.48 2.73 6.07
N SER A 202 14.75 2.33 6.23
CA SER A 202 15.77 2.48 5.19
C SER A 202 15.37 1.75 3.89
N PRO A 203 15.68 2.31 2.71
CA PRO A 203 15.45 1.65 1.41
C PRO A 203 16.18 0.31 1.27
N LEU A 204 17.30 0.13 1.96
CA LEU A 204 18.13 -1.09 1.89
C LEU A 204 17.51 -2.25 2.67
N SER A 205 16.88 -1.95 3.82
CA SER A 205 16.34 -2.94 4.75
C SER A 205 14.85 -3.20 4.57
N SER A 206 14.11 -2.27 3.97
CA SER A 206 12.65 -2.34 3.85
C SER A 206 12.20 -2.92 2.52
N PRO A 207 11.05 -3.62 2.49
CA PRO A 207 10.40 -3.96 1.23
C PRO A 207 10.14 -2.69 0.41
N ARG A 208 10.45 -2.70 -0.88
CA ARG A 208 10.41 -1.49 -1.74
C ARG A 208 9.02 -0.86 -1.84
N PHE A 209 7.97 -1.69 -1.83
CA PHE A 209 6.58 -1.19 -1.81
C PHE A 209 6.27 -0.34 -0.57
N HIS A 210 6.90 -0.67 0.56
CA HIS A 210 6.73 0.05 1.81
C HIS A 210 7.39 1.42 1.71
N PHE A 211 8.64 1.45 1.25
CA PHE A 211 9.36 2.71 1.00
C PHE A 211 8.64 3.60 -0.03
N LEU A 212 8.16 3.02 -1.13
CA LEU A 212 7.40 3.76 -2.15
C LEU A 212 6.11 4.37 -1.55
N SER A 213 5.37 3.59 -0.76
CA SER A 213 4.14 4.07 -0.11
C SER A 213 4.43 5.23 0.85
N MET A 214 5.53 5.15 1.59
CA MET A 214 6.00 6.22 2.47
C MET A 214 6.41 7.47 1.70
N ALA A 215 7.16 7.32 0.61
CA ALA A 215 7.58 8.44 -0.24
C ALA A 215 6.36 9.16 -0.85
N ILE A 216 5.35 8.42 -1.29
CA ILE A 216 4.09 8.97 -1.79
C ILE A 216 3.36 9.72 -0.67
N ALA A 217 3.26 9.16 0.53
CA ALA A 217 2.62 9.83 1.67
C ALA A 217 3.32 11.16 2.00
N VAL A 218 4.65 11.18 2.03
CA VAL A 218 5.43 12.42 2.21
C VAL A 218 5.14 13.41 1.07
N ALA A 219 5.15 12.97 -0.20
CA ALA A 219 4.84 13.83 -1.35
C ALA A 219 3.43 14.43 -1.29
N VAL A 220 2.43 13.69 -0.79
CA VAL A 220 1.06 14.19 -0.55
C VAL A 220 1.06 15.29 0.51
N ILE A 221 1.78 15.10 1.63
CA ILE A 221 1.88 16.09 2.72
C ILE A 221 2.47 17.41 2.21
N PHE A 222 3.49 17.36 1.35
CA PHE A 222 4.07 18.53 0.69
C PHE A 222 3.22 19.09 -0.47
N ASN A 223 1.98 18.64 -0.64
CA ASN A 223 1.04 19.06 -1.69
C ASN A 223 1.52 18.80 -3.14
N LYS A 224 2.50 17.90 -3.36
CA LYS A 224 3.01 17.60 -4.71
C LYS A 224 2.09 16.68 -5.52
N MET A 225 1.18 15.95 -4.87
CA MET A 225 0.36 14.89 -5.49
C MET A 225 -1.13 15.26 -5.66
N LYS A 226 -1.45 16.55 -5.89
CA LYS A 226 -2.84 17.03 -5.93
C LYS A 226 -3.34 17.47 -7.29
N SER A 227 -2.43 17.86 -8.19
CA SER A 227 -2.81 18.43 -9.48
C SER A 227 -3.00 17.32 -10.51
N ARG A 228 -3.85 17.59 -11.52
CA ARG A 228 -3.98 16.69 -12.68
C ARG A 228 -2.64 16.41 -13.35
N LEU A 229 -1.76 17.42 -13.38
CA LEU A 229 -0.43 17.30 -13.98
C LEU A 229 0.46 16.37 -13.15
N SER A 230 0.46 16.49 -11.82
CA SER A 230 1.31 15.61 -11.01
C SER A 230 0.83 14.16 -11.02
N LEU A 231 -0.48 13.92 -11.13
CA LEU A 231 -1.03 12.56 -11.31
C LEU A 231 -0.72 12.00 -12.71
N ALA A 232 -0.77 12.83 -13.76
CA ALA A 232 -0.33 12.44 -15.10
C ALA A 232 1.17 12.13 -15.14
N ILE A 233 2.01 12.97 -14.52
CA ILE A 233 3.45 12.73 -14.38
C ILE A 233 3.70 11.44 -13.61
N LEU A 234 2.98 11.18 -12.52
CA LEU A 234 3.10 9.92 -11.78
C LEU A 234 2.83 8.70 -12.69
N PHE A 235 1.77 8.77 -13.51
CA PHE A 235 1.44 7.70 -14.45
C PHE A 235 2.49 7.51 -15.56
N VAL A 236 3.02 8.60 -16.11
CA VAL A 236 4.02 8.55 -17.19
C VAL A 236 5.41 8.17 -16.67
N ALA A 237 5.75 8.57 -15.44
CA ALA A 237 7.03 8.27 -14.81
C ALA A 237 7.08 6.89 -14.16
N SER A 238 5.93 6.26 -13.87
CA SER A 238 5.90 4.95 -13.20
C SER A 238 6.63 3.82 -13.94
N PRO A 239 6.62 3.71 -15.29
CA PRO A 239 7.41 2.68 -15.99
C PRO A 239 8.91 2.85 -15.76
N ILE A 240 9.41 4.09 -15.81
CA ILE A 240 10.83 4.39 -15.53
C ILE A 240 11.17 3.95 -14.11
N PHE A 241 10.29 4.26 -13.15
CA PHE A 241 10.48 3.83 -11.78
C PHE A 241 10.45 2.30 -11.63
N LEU A 242 9.42 1.63 -12.15
CA LEU A 242 9.18 0.19 -11.95
C LEU A 242 10.16 -0.69 -12.72
N PHE A 243 10.53 -0.31 -13.94
CA PHE A 243 11.33 -1.16 -14.82
C PHE A 243 12.81 -0.80 -14.80
N ILE A 244 13.19 0.43 -14.43
CA ILE A 244 14.60 0.86 -14.43
C ILE A 244 15.09 1.11 -13.01
N LEU A 245 14.49 2.07 -12.30
CA LEU A 245 15.01 2.48 -10.98
C LEU A 245 14.85 1.38 -9.93
N PHE A 246 13.72 0.71 -9.90
CA PHE A 246 13.40 -0.34 -8.93
C PHE A 246 14.37 -1.53 -8.99
N PRO A 247 14.68 -2.12 -10.16
CA PRO A 247 15.68 -3.17 -10.27
C PRO A 247 17.11 -2.67 -10.03
N LEU A 248 17.46 -1.44 -10.42
CA LEU A 248 18.78 -0.88 -10.11
C LEU A 248 18.99 -0.78 -8.58
N VAL A 249 17.98 -0.29 -7.84
CA VAL A 249 18.02 -0.23 -6.37
C VAL A 249 18.03 -1.63 -5.75
N LYS A 250 17.37 -2.62 -6.37
CA LYS A 250 17.45 -4.04 -5.96
C LYS A 250 18.89 -4.53 -6.00
N HIS A 251 19.55 -4.31 -7.14
CA HIS A 251 20.90 -4.76 -7.38
C HIS A 251 21.91 -4.12 -6.43
N LEU A 252 21.75 -2.83 -6.09
CA LEU A 252 22.60 -2.13 -5.11
C LEU A 252 22.50 -2.72 -3.69
N GLY A 253 21.40 -3.40 -3.36
CA GLY A 253 21.19 -4.02 -2.05
C GLY A 253 21.59 -5.50 -2.00
N GLU A 254 21.96 -6.10 -3.13
CA GLU A 254 22.39 -7.50 -3.23
C GLU A 254 23.93 -7.54 -3.25
N SER A 255 24.53 -8.34 -2.36
CA SER A 255 25.98 -8.47 -2.21
C SER A 255 26.66 -9.30 -3.31
N SER A 256 25.95 -9.62 -4.41
CA SER A 256 26.44 -10.47 -5.48
C SER A 256 27.17 -9.65 -6.54
N ASN A 257 28.48 -9.91 -6.68
CA ASN A 257 29.43 -9.27 -7.60
C ASN A 257 29.16 -9.44 -9.11
N ASN A 258 27.97 -9.88 -9.53
CA ASN A 258 27.64 -10.03 -10.95
C ASN A 258 26.95 -8.76 -11.49
N TYR A 259 27.74 -7.71 -11.67
CA TYR A 259 27.31 -6.43 -12.24
C TYR A 259 27.05 -6.47 -13.76
N ASN A 260 27.42 -7.57 -14.42
CA ASN A 260 27.37 -7.69 -15.88
C ASN A 260 26.13 -8.49 -16.30
N THR A 261 25.33 -7.84 -17.16
CA THR A 261 24.05 -8.26 -17.77
C THR A 261 22.78 -8.01 -16.96
N TYR A 262 22.48 -6.74 -16.69
CA TYR A 262 21.11 -6.32 -16.45
C TYR A 262 20.36 -6.22 -17.78
N ASP A 263 19.59 -7.24 -18.13
CA ASP A 263 18.65 -7.18 -19.24
C ASP A 263 17.26 -6.77 -18.74
N LEU A 264 16.82 -5.57 -19.16
CA LEU A 264 15.52 -5.01 -18.82
C LEU A 264 14.37 -5.94 -19.27
N SER A 265 14.52 -6.56 -20.44
CA SER A 265 13.48 -7.43 -21.01
C SER A 265 13.33 -8.70 -20.17
N ASP A 266 14.45 -9.29 -19.77
CA ASP A 266 14.48 -10.47 -18.90
C ASP A 266 13.92 -10.15 -17.51
N TYR A 267 14.23 -8.96 -16.96
CA TYR A 267 13.69 -8.53 -15.68
C TYR A 267 12.16 -8.36 -15.69
N VAL A 268 11.59 -7.76 -16.73
CA VAL A 268 10.14 -7.56 -16.81
C VAL A 268 9.40 -8.88 -17.04
N VAL A 269 9.96 -9.78 -17.84
CA VAL A 269 9.33 -11.06 -18.19
C VAL A 269 9.51 -12.10 -17.09
N LYS A 270 10.74 -12.32 -16.61
CA LYS A 270 11.07 -13.37 -15.63
C LYS A 270 11.12 -12.87 -14.19
N GLY A 271 11.06 -11.56 -13.97
CA GLY A 271 11.12 -10.99 -12.62
C GLY A 271 9.96 -11.45 -11.75
N LEU A 272 10.29 -12.09 -10.63
CA LEU A 272 9.33 -12.50 -9.59
C LEU A 272 8.57 -11.31 -8.97
N ASP A 273 9.03 -10.08 -9.22
CA ASP A 273 8.37 -8.87 -8.76
C ASP A 273 7.02 -8.65 -9.50
N PHE A 274 6.87 -9.15 -10.74
CA PHE A 274 5.66 -8.99 -11.59
C PHE A 274 4.83 -10.27 -11.71
N ASP A 275 4.56 -10.93 -10.59
CA ASP A 275 3.83 -12.20 -10.54
C ASP A 275 2.32 -12.07 -10.34
N SER A 276 1.81 -10.86 -10.09
CA SER A 276 0.42 -10.62 -9.65
C SER A 276 -0.63 -11.18 -10.62
N PHE A 277 -0.38 -11.16 -11.93
CA PHE A 277 -1.28 -11.79 -12.90
C PHE A 277 -1.37 -13.30 -12.69
N GLN A 278 -0.22 -13.98 -12.65
CA GLN A 278 -0.15 -15.42 -12.44
C GLN A 278 -0.71 -15.81 -11.07
N GLN A 279 -0.49 -14.99 -10.03
CA GLN A 279 -1.10 -15.24 -8.73
C GLN A 279 -2.63 -15.16 -8.76
N LEU A 280 -3.20 -14.26 -9.54
CA LEU A 280 -4.66 -14.22 -9.69
C LEU A 280 -5.19 -15.48 -10.38
N VAL A 281 -4.46 -16.04 -11.36
CA VAL A 281 -4.79 -17.35 -11.96
C VAL A 281 -4.69 -18.47 -10.93
N ASN A 282 -3.61 -18.48 -10.13
CA ASN A 282 -3.40 -19.48 -9.08
C ASN A 282 -4.50 -19.44 -8.01
N ILE A 283 -4.95 -18.24 -7.65
CA ILE A 283 -6.10 -18.04 -6.74
C ILE A 283 -7.36 -18.61 -7.36
N VAL A 284 -7.65 -18.35 -8.63
CA VAL A 284 -8.85 -18.91 -9.30
C VAL A 284 -8.83 -20.44 -9.27
N ARG A 285 -7.67 -21.07 -9.54
CA ARG A 285 -7.49 -22.53 -9.43
C ARG A 285 -7.68 -23.04 -7.99
N PHE A 286 -7.10 -22.35 -7.01
CA PHE A 286 -7.29 -22.70 -5.60
C PHE A 286 -8.77 -22.63 -5.19
N VAL A 287 -9.48 -21.58 -5.60
CA VAL A 287 -10.91 -21.37 -5.29
C VAL A 287 -11.80 -22.40 -5.99
N SER A 288 -11.46 -22.83 -7.21
CA SER A 288 -12.23 -23.89 -7.88
C SER A 288 -12.19 -25.22 -7.11
N ASP A 289 -11.08 -25.48 -6.41
CA ASP A 289 -10.82 -26.76 -5.76
C ASP A 289 -11.24 -26.76 -4.28
N THR A 290 -11.14 -25.61 -3.61
CA THR A 290 -11.39 -25.46 -2.16
C THR A 290 -12.64 -24.67 -1.79
N GLY A 291 -13.23 -23.95 -2.74
CA GLY A 291 -14.41 -23.10 -2.52
C GLY A 291 -14.09 -21.71 -1.96
N TYR A 292 -15.13 -21.03 -1.48
CA TYR A 292 -15.09 -19.64 -1.04
C TYR A 292 -14.85 -19.50 0.46
N SER A 293 -14.20 -18.41 0.85
CA SER A 293 -13.90 -18.04 2.24
C SER A 293 -15.09 -17.39 2.95
N TRP A 294 -16.10 -16.92 2.21
CA TRP A 294 -17.25 -16.17 2.73
C TRP A 294 -16.85 -14.91 3.53
N GLY A 295 -15.73 -14.29 3.15
CA GLY A 295 -15.22 -13.04 3.74
C GLY A 295 -14.37 -13.20 5.00
N ILE A 296 -14.14 -14.44 5.47
CA ILE A 296 -13.34 -14.69 6.67
C ILE A 296 -11.89 -14.20 6.51
N ASN A 297 -11.35 -14.18 5.29
CA ASN A 297 -10.04 -13.61 4.96
C ASN A 297 -9.94 -12.11 5.32
N PHE A 298 -11.00 -11.34 5.06
CA PHE A 298 -11.05 -9.92 5.42
C PHE A 298 -11.24 -9.72 6.93
N ILE A 299 -12.11 -10.52 7.56
CA ILE A 299 -12.31 -10.48 9.02
C ILE A 299 -10.98 -10.76 9.72
N ALA A 300 -10.23 -11.78 9.28
CA ALA A 300 -8.93 -12.14 9.82
C ALA A 300 -7.88 -11.03 9.70
N GLY A 301 -7.85 -10.32 8.56
CA GLY A 301 -6.96 -9.19 8.34
C GLY A 301 -7.29 -7.97 9.20
N ILE A 302 -8.58 -7.67 9.43
CA ILE A 302 -9.00 -6.55 10.29
C ILE A 302 -8.80 -6.88 11.78
N SER A 303 -9.08 -8.11 12.17
CA SER A 303 -8.89 -8.62 13.54
C SER A 303 -7.49 -9.22 13.74
N PHE A 304 -6.49 -8.64 13.08
CA PHE A 304 -5.11 -9.13 13.13
C PHE A 304 -4.55 -9.23 14.55
N PHE A 305 -5.03 -8.37 15.46
CA PHE A 305 -4.64 -8.32 16.87
C PHE A 305 -5.15 -9.51 17.69
N ILE A 306 -6.11 -10.30 17.18
CA ILE A 306 -6.54 -11.54 17.82
C ILE A 306 -5.44 -12.61 17.57
N PRO A 307 -4.77 -13.10 18.63
CA PRO A 307 -3.71 -14.10 18.49
C PRO A 307 -4.28 -15.45 18.05
N ARG A 308 -3.46 -16.27 17.38
CA ARG A 308 -3.86 -17.62 16.93
C ARG A 308 -4.19 -18.56 18.10
N SER A 309 -3.73 -18.29 19.31
CA SER A 309 -4.12 -19.04 20.52
C SER A 309 -5.58 -18.83 20.93
N LEU A 310 -6.19 -17.71 20.54
CA LEU A 310 -7.62 -17.44 20.78
C LEU A 310 -8.49 -17.74 19.56
N TRP A 311 -7.89 -17.74 18.36
CA TRP A 311 -8.54 -18.08 17.12
C TRP A 311 -7.66 -19.01 16.29
N GLU A 312 -7.71 -20.31 16.64
CA GLU A 312 -6.86 -21.34 16.01
C GLU A 312 -7.16 -21.49 14.51
N SER A 313 -8.45 -21.37 14.14
CA SER A 313 -8.92 -21.41 12.75
C SER A 313 -8.71 -20.12 11.95
N LYS A 314 -7.90 -19.16 12.46
CA LYS A 314 -7.61 -17.92 11.76
C LYS A 314 -6.97 -18.22 10.39
N PRO A 315 -7.59 -17.77 9.29
CA PRO A 315 -7.07 -18.01 7.94
C PRO A 315 -5.61 -17.60 7.79
N THR A 316 -4.85 -18.40 7.05
CA THR A 316 -3.53 -18.01 6.52
C THR A 316 -3.71 -17.05 5.35
N ASN A 317 -2.61 -16.41 4.94
CA ASN A 317 -2.64 -15.44 3.85
C ASN A 317 -2.98 -16.14 2.53
N LEU A 318 -3.88 -15.56 1.73
CA LEU A 318 -4.33 -16.17 0.47
C LEU A 318 -3.18 -16.43 -0.51
N GLY A 319 -2.19 -15.53 -0.59
CA GLY A 319 -1.01 -15.72 -1.44
C GLY A 319 -0.20 -16.96 -1.09
N MET A 320 -0.15 -17.33 0.19
CA MET A 320 0.51 -18.55 0.68
C MET A 320 -0.32 -19.78 0.34
N LEU A 321 -1.63 -19.74 0.59
CA LEU A 321 -2.55 -20.83 0.25
C LEU A 321 -2.52 -21.18 -1.24
N ALA A 322 -2.58 -20.15 -2.11
CA ALA A 322 -2.52 -20.34 -3.55
C ALA A 322 -1.16 -20.87 -4.02
N ALA A 323 -0.06 -20.45 -3.39
CA ALA A 323 1.28 -20.95 -3.70
C ALA A 323 1.47 -22.42 -3.30
N GLU A 324 1.02 -22.78 -2.10
CA GLU A 324 1.06 -24.16 -1.58
C GLU A 324 0.21 -25.09 -2.44
N HIS A 325 -0.97 -24.64 -2.85
CA HIS A 325 -1.84 -25.37 -3.77
C HIS A 325 -1.17 -25.68 -5.12
N GLN A 326 -0.29 -24.78 -5.59
CA GLN A 326 0.48 -25.00 -6.82
C GLN A 326 1.76 -25.82 -6.61
N GLY A 327 2.08 -26.20 -5.37
CA GLY A 327 3.30 -26.93 -5.04
C GLY A 327 4.56 -26.07 -5.12
N TYR A 328 4.46 -24.75 -4.92
CA TYR A 328 5.62 -23.87 -4.94
C TYR A 328 6.41 -23.96 -3.63
N PHE A 329 7.74 -24.02 -3.73
CA PHE A 329 8.63 -23.96 -2.56
C PHE A 329 8.62 -22.59 -1.87
N TYR A 330 8.43 -21.52 -2.64
CA TYR A 330 8.36 -20.16 -2.12
C TYR A 330 6.90 -19.71 -2.05
N THR A 331 6.41 -19.43 -0.84
CA THR A 331 4.98 -19.18 -0.58
C THR A 331 4.66 -17.74 -0.18
N ASN A 332 5.67 -16.87 -0.07
CA ASN A 332 5.47 -15.44 0.24
C ASN A 332 5.11 -14.64 -1.02
N LEU A 333 3.97 -14.98 -1.62
CA LEU A 333 3.53 -14.46 -2.91
C LEU A 333 2.44 -13.40 -2.76
N SER A 334 2.24 -12.65 -3.85
CA SER A 334 1.20 -11.66 -3.92
C SER A 334 -0.19 -12.33 -3.99
N ALA A 335 -1.22 -11.63 -3.51
CA ALA A 335 -2.61 -12.01 -3.71
C ALA A 335 -3.37 -10.72 -4.03
N PRO A 336 -3.52 -10.39 -5.32
CA PRO A 336 -4.15 -9.15 -5.72
C PRO A 336 -5.55 -9.02 -5.12
N LEU A 337 -5.98 -7.79 -4.82
CA LEU A 337 -7.25 -7.55 -4.15
C LEU A 337 -8.46 -8.13 -4.91
N VAL A 338 -8.37 -8.18 -6.24
CA VAL A 338 -9.39 -8.84 -7.09
C VAL A 338 -9.53 -10.32 -6.72
N GLY A 339 -8.41 -11.02 -6.47
CA GLY A 339 -8.38 -12.42 -6.05
C GLY A 339 -8.87 -12.62 -4.62
N GLU A 340 -8.54 -11.70 -3.70
CA GLU A 340 -9.05 -11.72 -2.32
C GLU A 340 -10.58 -11.58 -2.27
N LEU A 341 -11.15 -10.72 -3.12
CA LEU A 341 -12.60 -10.57 -3.26
C LEU A 341 -13.23 -11.78 -3.93
N TYR A 342 -12.59 -12.33 -4.98
CA TYR A 342 -13.04 -13.54 -5.64
C TYR A 342 -13.08 -14.74 -4.68
N TYR A 343 -12.03 -14.93 -3.88
CA TYR A 343 -12.00 -15.95 -2.84
C TYR A 343 -13.08 -15.74 -1.78
N ALA A 344 -13.41 -14.48 -1.45
CA ALA A 344 -14.43 -14.19 -0.46
C ALA A 344 -15.86 -14.57 -0.88
N GLY A 345 -16.18 -14.60 -2.17
CA GLY A 345 -17.51 -15.02 -2.62
C GLY A 345 -17.78 -14.72 -4.08
N ASP A 346 -16.87 -15.16 -4.94
CA ASP A 346 -16.98 -15.11 -6.40
C ASP A 346 -17.19 -13.67 -6.93
N MET A 347 -17.78 -13.54 -8.11
CA MET A 347 -18.10 -12.29 -8.80
C MET A 347 -18.94 -11.32 -7.97
N ILE A 348 -19.78 -11.81 -7.06
CA ILE A 348 -20.62 -10.95 -6.21
C ILE A 348 -19.74 -10.10 -5.30
N PHE A 349 -18.76 -10.71 -4.63
CA PHE A 349 -17.83 -9.98 -3.78
C PHE A 349 -16.88 -9.09 -4.59
N VAL A 350 -16.49 -9.51 -5.80
CA VAL A 350 -15.70 -8.64 -6.71
C VAL A 350 -16.47 -7.37 -7.06
N ILE A 351 -17.74 -7.47 -7.45
CA ILE A 351 -18.59 -6.33 -7.82
C ILE A 351 -18.83 -5.42 -6.60
N LEU A 352 -19.35 -5.98 -5.51
CA LEU A 352 -19.73 -5.21 -4.33
C LEU A 352 -18.50 -4.63 -3.63
N GLY A 353 -17.43 -5.41 -3.51
CA GLY A 353 -16.16 -4.98 -2.94
C GLY A 353 -15.52 -3.86 -3.73
N ALA A 354 -15.49 -3.96 -5.07
CA ALA A 354 -14.99 -2.89 -5.93
C ALA A 354 -15.82 -1.61 -5.78
N LEU A 355 -17.16 -1.72 -5.77
CA LEU A 355 -18.06 -0.60 -5.60
C LEU A 355 -17.85 0.12 -4.26
N ILE A 356 -17.80 -0.64 -3.17
CA ILE A 356 -17.58 -0.13 -1.81
C ILE A 356 -16.20 0.53 -1.71
N LEU A 357 -15.15 -0.13 -2.23
CA LEU A 357 -13.80 0.41 -2.25
C LEU A 357 -13.75 1.72 -3.04
N GLY A 358 -14.41 1.78 -4.19
CA GLY A 358 -14.55 3.00 -4.99
C GLY A 358 -15.20 4.12 -4.19
N ILE A 359 -16.29 3.83 -3.46
CA ILE A 359 -16.98 4.83 -2.62
C ILE A 359 -16.06 5.35 -1.50
N ILE A 360 -15.40 4.44 -0.77
CA ILE A 360 -14.49 4.79 0.33
C ILE A 360 -13.36 5.67 -0.19
N THR A 361 -12.77 5.28 -1.32
CA THR A 361 -11.57 5.91 -1.87
C THR A 361 -11.87 7.23 -2.58
N GLY A 362 -13.06 7.35 -3.20
CA GLY A 362 -13.58 8.62 -3.72
C GLY A 362 -13.76 9.65 -2.62
N ARG A 363 -14.25 9.25 -1.44
CA ARG A 363 -14.33 10.12 -0.26
C ARG A 363 -12.94 10.47 0.28
N ALA A 364 -12.07 9.48 0.44
CA ALA A 364 -10.69 9.65 0.90
C ALA A 364 -9.91 10.69 0.06
N ASP A 365 -9.92 10.53 -1.27
CA ASP A 365 -9.26 11.47 -2.18
C ASP A 365 -9.88 12.87 -2.12
N SER A 366 -11.20 12.96 -1.91
CA SER A 366 -11.89 14.25 -1.71
C SER A 366 -11.38 14.95 -0.44
N PHE A 367 -11.17 14.23 0.66
CA PHE A 367 -10.59 14.78 1.89
C PHE A 367 -9.12 15.18 1.72
N LEU A 368 -8.32 14.38 1.02
CA LEU A 368 -6.93 14.72 0.71
C LEU A 368 -6.81 16.01 -0.10
N ARG A 369 -7.68 16.17 -1.10
CA ARG A 369 -7.70 17.37 -1.94
C ARG A 369 -8.00 18.63 -1.14
N LYS A 370 -8.87 18.56 -0.12
CA LYS A 370 -9.17 19.68 0.79
C LYS A 370 -7.96 20.20 1.56
N ALA A 371 -6.89 19.41 1.71
CA ALA A 371 -5.66 19.80 2.41
C ALA A 371 -5.81 20.19 3.90
N LYS A 372 -7.00 19.97 4.49
CA LYS A 372 -7.26 20.28 5.90
C LYS A 372 -6.91 19.07 6.76
N VAL A 373 -5.93 19.24 7.65
CA VAL A 373 -5.51 18.20 8.60
C VAL A 373 -6.69 17.86 9.51
N SER A 374 -7.17 16.63 9.41
CA SER A 374 -8.32 16.09 10.14
C SER A 374 -8.20 14.57 10.19
N TYR A 375 -8.97 13.89 11.03
CA TYR A 375 -8.98 12.42 11.08
C TYR A 375 -9.22 11.80 9.69
N TYR A 376 -10.15 12.36 8.91
CA TYR A 376 -10.44 11.91 7.54
C TYR A 376 -9.29 12.15 6.57
N TYR A 377 -8.49 13.19 6.78
CA TYR A 377 -7.28 13.43 5.99
C TYR A 377 -6.26 12.32 6.19
N PHE A 378 -6.03 11.86 7.43
CA PHE A 378 -5.08 10.75 7.68
C PHE A 378 -5.60 9.43 7.15
N ILE A 379 -6.90 9.14 7.30
CA ILE A 379 -7.51 7.96 6.66
C ILE A 379 -7.27 8.00 5.15
N GLY A 380 -7.53 9.15 4.51
CA GLY A 380 -7.32 9.30 3.08
C GLY A 380 -5.85 9.19 2.67
N LEU A 381 -4.93 9.75 3.47
CA LEU A 381 -3.49 9.71 3.27
C LEU A 381 -2.97 8.27 3.29
N TRP A 382 -3.33 7.50 4.32
CA TRP A 382 -2.92 6.11 4.46
C TRP A 382 -3.50 5.24 3.33
N LEU A 383 -4.81 5.33 3.09
CA LEU A 383 -5.45 4.56 2.02
C LEU A 383 -4.87 4.86 0.64
N SER A 384 -4.68 6.14 0.30
CA SER A 384 -4.23 6.54 -1.04
C SER A 384 -2.74 6.29 -1.24
N SER A 385 -1.91 6.53 -0.23
CA SER A 385 -0.46 6.39 -0.35
C SER A 385 -0.02 4.93 -0.37
N PHE A 386 -0.74 4.04 0.33
CA PHE A 386 -0.50 2.60 0.35
C PHE A 386 -1.39 1.84 -0.66
N SER A 387 -2.11 2.54 -1.55
CA SER A 387 -3.04 1.88 -2.47
C SER A 387 -2.36 0.88 -3.41
N PHE A 388 -1.16 1.18 -3.90
CA PHE A 388 -0.39 0.24 -4.72
C PHE A 388 -0.20 -1.12 -4.05
N ILE A 389 0.19 -1.14 -2.76
CA ILE A 389 0.37 -2.41 -2.04
C ILE A 389 -0.96 -3.07 -1.68
N ILE A 390 -2.02 -2.27 -1.40
CA ILE A 390 -3.38 -2.78 -1.18
C ILE A 390 -3.91 -3.51 -2.41
N PHE A 391 -3.66 -3.00 -3.62
CA PHE A 391 -4.08 -3.68 -4.85
C PHE A 391 -3.28 -4.94 -5.13
N ARG A 392 -1.98 -4.92 -4.79
CA ARG A 392 -1.02 -5.94 -5.18
C ARG A 392 -0.96 -7.12 -4.24
N GLY A 393 -0.82 -6.90 -2.94
CA GLY A 393 -0.49 -8.00 -2.02
C GLY A 393 -1.67 -8.51 -1.19
N SER A 394 -1.42 -9.62 -0.51
CA SER A 394 -2.37 -10.28 0.38
C SER A 394 -2.93 -9.35 1.45
N PHE A 395 -4.25 -9.28 1.55
CA PHE A 395 -4.95 -8.42 2.49
C PHE A 395 -4.55 -8.74 3.93
N GLY A 396 -4.47 -10.03 4.27
CA GLY A 396 -4.07 -10.48 5.60
C GLY A 396 -2.64 -10.09 6.01
N ALA A 397 -1.74 -9.87 5.04
CA ALA A 397 -0.37 -9.44 5.29
C ALA A 397 -0.21 -7.91 5.33
N ILE A 398 -1.06 -7.17 4.62
CA ILE A 398 -0.91 -5.73 4.39
C ILE A 398 -1.84 -4.88 5.25
N ALA A 399 -3.06 -5.34 5.53
CA ALA A 399 -3.99 -4.63 6.40
C ALA A 399 -3.43 -4.41 7.82
N PRO A 400 -2.84 -5.41 8.51
CA PRO A 400 -2.32 -5.23 9.86
C PRO A 400 -1.32 -4.07 10.01
N PRO A 401 -0.22 -4.03 9.23
CA PRO A 401 0.76 -2.96 9.40
C PRO A 401 0.21 -1.58 9.03
N ILE A 402 -0.59 -1.46 7.97
CA ILE A 402 -1.23 -0.18 7.60
C ILE A 402 -2.15 0.32 8.72
N MET A 403 -2.93 -0.59 9.32
CA MET A 403 -3.80 -0.26 10.45
C MET A 403 -3.01 0.22 11.66
N LEU A 404 -1.88 -0.41 12.00
CA LEU A 404 -1.00 0.05 13.09
C LEU A 404 -0.49 1.48 12.87
N GLY A 405 -0.04 1.79 11.65
CA GLY A 405 0.41 3.13 11.28
C GLY A 405 -0.72 4.17 11.29
N LEU A 406 -1.91 3.80 10.81
CA LEU A 406 -3.10 4.65 10.88
C LEU A 406 -3.53 4.89 12.33
N CYS A 407 -3.63 3.85 13.14
CA CYS A 407 -4.03 3.94 14.55
C CYS A 407 -3.07 4.81 15.37
N SER A 408 -1.75 4.65 15.20
CA SER A 408 -0.77 5.52 15.85
C SER A 408 -0.92 7.00 15.44
N SER A 409 -1.18 7.26 14.15
CA SER A 409 -1.46 8.61 13.64
C SER A 409 -2.72 9.21 14.29
N LEU A 410 -3.83 8.45 14.32
CA LEU A 410 -5.12 8.89 14.85
C LEU A 410 -5.07 9.08 16.38
N LEU A 411 -4.37 8.21 17.09
CA LEU A 411 -4.19 8.27 18.53
C LEU A 411 -3.45 9.55 18.93
N LEU A 412 -2.36 9.89 18.24
CA LEU A 412 -1.64 11.16 18.48
C LEU A 412 -2.50 12.40 18.25
N LEU A 413 -3.32 12.39 17.18
CA LEU A 413 -4.25 13.49 16.91
C LEU A 413 -5.32 13.61 17.99
N PHE A 414 -5.84 12.47 18.45
CA PHE A 414 -6.85 12.41 19.50
C PHE A 414 -6.34 13.00 20.81
N ILE A 415 -5.16 12.60 21.25
CA ILE A 415 -4.51 13.14 22.45
C ILE A 415 -4.24 14.64 22.32
N ASN A 416 -3.75 15.08 21.16
CA ASN A 416 -3.53 16.51 20.93
C ASN A 416 -4.84 17.32 21.02
N LYS A 417 -5.97 16.73 20.62
CA LYS A 417 -7.28 17.36 20.77
C LYS A 417 -7.77 17.37 22.23
N LEU A 418 -7.53 16.30 22.99
CA LEU A 418 -7.92 16.21 24.40
C LEU A 418 -7.15 17.19 25.30
N SER A 419 -5.84 17.31 25.08
CA SER A 419 -4.94 18.17 25.86
C SER A 419 -5.35 19.65 25.85
N ARG A 420 -6.20 20.07 24.90
CA ARG A 420 -6.68 21.44 24.75
C ARG A 420 -8.02 21.74 25.42
N LYS A 421 -8.76 20.70 25.81
CA LYS A 421 -10.02 20.86 26.54
C LYS A 421 -9.82 20.89 28.05
N SER A 422 -8.63 20.52 28.52
CA SER A 422 -8.13 20.71 29.89
C SER A 422 -7.28 21.96 29.95
#